data_AF-A0A3C0HRJ0-F1
#
_entry.id   AF-A0A3C0HRJ0-F1
#
_cell.length_a   1.000
_cell.length_b   1.000
_cell.length_c   1.000
_cell.angle_alpha   90.00
_cell.angle_beta   90.00
_cell.angle_gamma   90.00
#
_symmetry.space_group_name_H-M   'P 1'
#
loop_
_entity.id
_entity.type
_entity.pdbx_description
1 polymer ?
#
loop_
_entity_poly.entity_id
_entity_poly.type
_entity_poly.pdbx_seq_one_letter_code
_entity_poly.pdbx_strand_id
1 'polypeptide(L)'
;EIAVMGAKGAVEILHRRNTPEERAELEAAYEERLLNPYIAAERGTIDAVIDPADTRVEIHAALSMLAGKRERLPRRRHDNTPL
;
A
#
# COMPACT_ATOMS: atom_id res chain seq x y z
N GLU A 1 -7.06 1.79 -1.60
CA GLU A 1 -6.20 1.52 -2.77
C GLU A 1 -4.74 1.65 -2.36
N ILE A 2 -3.83 0.85 -2.93
CA ILE A 2 -2.39 0.90 -2.60
C ILE A 2 -1.63 1.07 -3.92
N ALA A 3 -1.14 2.28 -4.19
CA ALA A 3 -0.39 2.61 -5.39
C ALA A 3 0.64 3.72 -5.12
N VAL A 4 1.62 3.87 -6.02
CA VAL A 4 2.65 4.92 -5.93
C VAL A 4 2.04 6.31 -6.10
N MET A 5 1.05 6.43 -6.98
CA MET A 5 0.27 7.63 -7.26
C MET A 5 -1.06 7.26 -7.91
N GLY A 6 -1.96 8.22 -8.09
CA GLY A 6 -3.24 8.00 -8.78
C GLY A 6 -3.06 7.64 -10.26
N ALA A 7 -4.06 6.93 -10.83
CA ALA A 7 -4.02 6.40 -12.20
C ALA A 7 -3.67 7.46 -13.24
N LYS A 8 -4.33 8.63 -13.19
CA LYS A 8 -4.09 9.74 -14.11
C LYS A 8 -2.62 10.19 -14.14
N GLY A 9 -2.03 10.45 -12.97
CA GLY A 9 -0.63 10.86 -12.88
C GLY A 9 0.33 9.77 -13.35
N ALA A 10 0.01 8.50 -13.08
CA ALA A 10 0.81 7.38 -13.55
C ALA A 10 0.78 7.25 -15.07
N VAL A 11 -0.40 7.34 -15.69
CA VAL A 11 -0.57 7.24 -17.15
C VAL A 11 0.04 8.43 -17.87
N GLU A 12 -0.09 9.65 -17.33
CA GLU A 12 0.56 10.85 -17.89
C GLU A 12 2.09 10.69 -17.99
N ILE A 13 2.72 10.04 -17.02
CA ILE A 13 4.17 9.79 -17.01
C ILE A 13 4.52 8.60 -17.93
N LEU A 14 3.83 7.48 -17.80
CA LEU A 14 4.12 6.23 -18.53
C LEU A 14 3.79 6.33 -20.02
N HIS A 15 2.70 7.01 -20.37
CA HIS A 15 2.15 7.13 -21.72
C HIS A 15 2.16 8.57 -22.23
N ARG A 16 3.18 9.34 -21.85
CA ARG A 16 3.35 10.75 -22.20
C ARG A 16 3.33 11.10 -23.70
N ARG A 17 3.46 10.11 -24.59
CA ARG A 17 3.47 10.28 -26.06
C ARG A 17 2.13 9.95 -26.73
N ASN A 18 1.20 9.34 -25.98
CA ASN A 18 -0.11 8.94 -26.49
C ASN A 18 -1.06 10.14 -26.56
N THR A 19 -2.12 10.02 -27.37
CA THR A 19 -3.16 11.06 -27.46
C THR A 19 -3.99 11.12 -26.18
N PRO A 20 -4.70 12.23 -25.92
CA PRO A 20 -5.60 12.32 -24.76
C PRO A 20 -6.65 11.21 -24.69
N GLU A 21 -7.16 10.77 -25.83
CA GLU A 21 -8.18 9.71 -25.94
C GLU A 21 -7.61 8.35 -25.53
N GLU A 22 -6.43 8.01 -26.06
CA GLU A 22 -5.71 6.77 -25.68
C GLU A 22 -5.35 6.75 -24.19
N ARG A 23 -5.05 7.92 -23.61
CA ARG A 23 -4.76 8.01 -22.16
C ARG A 23 -5.99 7.76 -21.31
N ALA A 24 -7.16 8.25 -21.71
CA ALA A 24 -8.39 8.03 -20.95
C ALA A 24 -8.73 6.52 -20.84
N GLU A 25 -8.53 5.76 -21.91
CA GLU A 25 -8.69 4.30 -21.90
C GLU A 25 -7.66 3.62 -21.00
N LEU A 26 -6.40 4.06 -21.08
CA LEU A 26 -5.32 3.53 -20.24
C LEU A 26 -5.48 3.89 -18.76
N GLU A 27 -6.07 5.03 -18.43
CA GLU A 27 -6.39 5.44 -17.07
C GLU A 27 -7.40 4.48 -16.44
N ALA A 28 -8.50 4.18 -17.14
CA ALA A 28 -9.49 3.22 -16.66
C ALA A 28 -8.90 1.82 -16.48
N ALA A 29 -8.08 1.37 -17.44
CA ALA A 29 -7.40 0.07 -17.36
C ALA A 29 -6.38 0.02 -16.21
N TYR A 30 -5.68 1.13 -15.95
CA TYR A 30 -4.74 1.25 -14.83
C TYR A 30 -5.49 1.19 -13.50
N GLU A 31 -6.64 1.86 -13.39
CA GLU A 31 -7.46 1.87 -12.18
C GLU A 31 -7.98 0.48 -11.83
N GLU A 32 -8.62 -0.20 -12.78
CA GLU A 32 -9.12 -1.55 -12.58
C GLU A 32 -8.01 -2.53 -12.16
N ARG A 33 -6.87 -2.45 -12.85
CA ARG A 33 -5.79 -3.43 -12.67
C ARG A 33 -4.96 -3.16 -11.42
N LEU A 34 -4.65 -1.90 -11.13
CA LEU A 34 -3.61 -1.53 -10.15
C LEU A 34 -4.14 -0.81 -8.92
N LEU A 35 -5.32 -0.18 -8.96
CA LEU A 35 -5.93 0.43 -7.76
C LEU A 35 -6.74 -0.61 -6.96
N ASN A 36 -6.08 -1.67 -6.56
CA ASN A 36 -6.62 -2.68 -5.65
C ASN A 36 -5.53 -3.17 -4.68
N PRO A 37 -5.90 -3.71 -3.51
CA PRO A 37 -4.92 -4.14 -2.51
C PRO A 37 -4.20 -5.45 -2.89
N TYR A 38 -4.68 -6.18 -3.90
CA TYR A 38 -4.20 -7.53 -4.20
C TYR A 38 -2.76 -7.55 -4.71
N ILE A 39 -2.32 -6.51 -5.42
CA ILE A 39 -0.92 -6.39 -5.84
C ILE A 39 0.02 -6.28 -4.65
N ALA A 40 -0.40 -5.59 -3.59
CA ALA A 40 0.37 -5.49 -2.36
C ALA A 40 0.38 -6.83 -1.60
N ALA A 41 -0.72 -7.59 -1.66
CA ALA A 41 -0.83 -8.92 -1.07
C ALA A 41 0.09 -9.93 -1.78
N GLU A 42 0.13 -9.94 -3.10
CA GLU A 42 1.04 -10.79 -3.89
C GLU A 42 2.51 -10.58 -3.54
N ARG A 43 2.88 -9.35 -3.17
CA ARG A 43 4.25 -8.98 -2.78
C ARG A 43 4.55 -9.21 -1.31
N GLY A 44 3.56 -9.63 -0.51
CA GLY A 44 3.68 -9.75 0.95
C GLY A 44 3.94 -8.41 1.65
N THR A 45 3.60 -7.28 1.01
CA THR A 45 3.70 -5.96 1.63
C THR A 45 2.56 -5.73 2.62
N ILE A 46 1.42 -6.39 2.39
CA ILE A 46 0.33 -6.53 3.36
C ILE A 46 0.18 -8.00 3.71
N ASP A 47 -0.14 -8.28 4.98
CA ASP A 47 -0.29 -9.64 5.47
C ASP A 47 -1.62 -10.27 5.05
N ALA A 48 -2.71 -9.49 5.00
CA ALA A 48 -4.04 -9.97 4.63
C ALA A 48 -4.94 -8.85 4.09
N VAL A 49 -5.93 -9.25 3.27
CA VAL A 49 -7.10 -8.44 2.91
C VAL A 49 -8.30 -9.05 3.63
N ILE A 50 -8.96 -8.27 4.49
CA ILE A 50 -10.00 -8.76 5.42
C ILE A 50 -11.35 -8.08 5.15
N ASP A 51 -12.44 -8.71 5.59
CA ASP A 51 -13.75 -8.06 5.61
C ASP A 51 -13.75 -6.91 6.64
N PRO A 52 -14.31 -5.74 6.32
CA PRO A 52 -14.44 -4.64 7.28
C PRO A 52 -15.04 -5.05 8.64
N ALA A 53 -15.99 -5.99 8.66
CA ALA A 53 -16.62 -6.48 9.89
C ALA A 53 -15.65 -7.26 10.80
N ASP A 54 -14.65 -7.92 10.23
CA ASP A 54 -13.69 -8.77 10.95
C ASP A 54 -12.56 -7.97 11.61
N THR A 55 -12.41 -6.69 11.25
CA THR A 55 -11.35 -5.80 11.73
C THR A 55 -11.11 -5.88 13.24
N ARG A 56 -12.17 -5.91 14.06
CA ARG A 56 -12.03 -5.98 15.53
C ARG A 56 -11.40 -7.29 16.00
N VAL A 57 -11.80 -8.40 15.39
CA VAL A 57 -11.31 -9.75 15.75
C VAL A 57 -9.85 -9.89 15.36
N GLU A 58 -9.50 -9.45 14.15
CA GLU A 58 -8.13 -9.46 13.63
C GLU A 58 -7.19 -8.61 14.49
N ILE A 59 -7.59 -7.38 14.84
CA ILE A 59 -6.79 -6.51 15.73
C ILE A 59 -6.58 -7.18 17.09
N HIS A 60 -7.63 -7.75 17.69
CA HIS A 60 -7.52 -8.42 18.98
C HIS A 60 -6.55 -9.60 18.94
N ALA A 61 -6.65 -10.45 17.91
CA ALA A 61 -5.75 -11.57 17.71
C ALA A 61 -4.29 -11.11 17.51
N ALA A 62 -4.07 -10.11 16.66
CA ALA A 62 -2.75 -9.56 16.39
C ALA A 62 -2.10 -8.97 17.66
N LEU A 63 -2.84 -8.19 18.45
CA LEU A 63 -2.35 -7.63 19.71
C LEU A 63 -2.02 -8.71 20.74
N SER A 64 -2.84 -9.75 20.82
CA SER A 64 -2.61 -10.88 21.73
C SER A 64 -1.33 -11.63 21.36
N MET A 65 -1.10 -11.86 20.07
CA MET A 65 0.12 -12.48 19.55
C MET A 65 1.36 -11.61 19.82
N LEU A 66 1.23 -10.29 19.66
CA LEU A 66 2.35 -9.33 19.78
C LEU A 66 2.67 -8.90 21.22
N ALA A 67 1.86 -9.30 22.21
CA ALA A 67 2.00 -8.87 23.61
C ALA A 67 3.41 -9.16 24.21
N GLY A 68 4.09 -10.20 23.72
CA GLY A 68 5.44 -10.57 24.16
C GLY A 68 6.59 -9.99 23.33
N LYS A 69 6.32 -9.19 22.29
CA LYS A 69 7.35 -8.72 21.34
C LYS A 69 8.39 -7.85 22.04
N ARG A 70 9.67 -8.23 21.91
CA ARG A 70 10.83 -7.45 22.39
C ARG A 70 11.80 -7.23 21.25
N GLU A 71 12.09 -5.97 20.94
CA GLU A 71 13.01 -5.57 19.88
C GLU A 71 14.24 -4.88 20.48
N ARG A 72 15.41 -5.16 19.89
CA ARG A 72 16.68 -4.56 20.33
C ARG A 72 17.14 -3.54 19.29
N LEU A 73 17.10 -2.27 19.67
CA LEU A 73 17.68 -1.19 18.86
C LEU A 73 19.18 -1.00 19.18
N PRO A 74 19.98 -0.50 18.23
CA PRO A 74 21.36 -0.11 18.48
C PRO A 74 21.49 0.90 19.63
N ARG A 75 22.52 0.77 20.48
CA ARG A 75 22.78 1.72 21.58
C ARG A 75 23.20 3.08 21.01
N ARG A 76 22.44 4.13 21.34
CA ARG A 76 22.73 5.53 21.01
C ARG A 76 22.27 6.43 22.16
N ARG A 77 22.84 7.65 22.29
CA ARG A 77 22.42 8.62 23.33
C ARG A 77 21.01 9.16 23.08
N HIS A 78 20.73 9.51 21.84
CA HIS A 78 19.44 9.93 21.31
C HIS A 78 19.42 9.65 19.80
N ASP A 79 18.26 9.79 19.16
CA ASP A 79 18.18 9.84 17.70
C ASP A 79 18.50 11.26 17.18
N ASN A 80 18.51 11.39 15.85
CA ASN A 80 18.64 12.67 15.14
C ASN A 80 17.53 12.75 14.09
N THR A 81 16.29 12.62 14.55
CA THR A 81 15.10 12.75 13.69
C THR A 81 15.08 14.15 13.05
N PRO A 82 14.68 14.31 11.77
CA PRO A 82 14.59 15.62 11.13
C PRO A 82 13.81 16.62 11.98
N LEU A 83 14.38 17.81 12.20
CA LEU A 83 13.77 18.94 12.91
C LEU A 83 12.85 19.75 11.99
#